data_AF-A0A258TN92-F1
#
_entry.id   AF-A0A258TN92-F1
#
_cell.length_a   1.000
_cell.length_b   1.000
_cell.length_c   1.000
_cell.angle_alpha   90.00
_cell.angle_beta   90.00
_cell.angle_gamma   90.00
#
_symmetry.space_group_name_H-M   'P 1'
#
loop_
_entity.id
_entity.type
_entity.pdbx_description
1 polymer ?
#
loop_
_entity_poly.entity_id
_entity_poly.type
_entity_poly.pdbx_seq_one_letter_code
_entity_poly.pdbx_strand_id
1 'polypeptide(L)'
;MWALNQVASQLKEPAHNQWLWPHVQRKAQWIEQMLTTKQNMYAPFKGRVVPQHINDPEKNLVAEPAKNGLIVGRMDHHRPLLFVNAVNYLGLIEAADLATRLGKHEVATHWNMLADQLKSAWVKSFKPPYSDNERTYISGLWPTWIASDLMTAFKVNLNQRWKNQHDEMHLYKAKPLWTYFDVAETHQWLYLAQPERVWSTLEWFWQHQSIPGLYTWWEGEGEENSFGIWQNVRGWVKPNNINPHYWTAAEMALLQMDMLGHLSKKEAKTTLIIGAGIPLNWLNKPLAVKNLRVGPHTLDWHWENNVMQVTIDSPQPAIIKLGEHFPTNAKLLITYRQPSSAIVVSK
;
A
#
# COMPACT_ATOMS: atom_id res chain seq x y z
N MET A 1 9.48 -4.27 3.90
CA MET A 1 9.14 -4.87 5.22
C MET A 1 7.67 -5.19 5.26
N TRP A 2 6.80 -4.22 4.96
CA TRP A 2 5.36 -4.44 4.74
C TRP A 2 5.02 -5.73 3.99
N ALA A 3 5.41 -5.88 2.72
CA ALA A 3 5.09 -7.09 1.95
C ALA A 3 5.55 -8.41 2.62
N LEU A 4 6.74 -8.42 3.26
CA LEU A 4 7.24 -9.60 3.98
C LEU A 4 6.35 -9.94 5.17
N ASN A 5 5.91 -8.92 5.91
CA ASN A 5 5.09 -9.09 7.08
C ASN A 5 3.62 -9.43 6.73
N GLN A 6 3.10 -8.91 5.62
CA GLN A 6 1.80 -9.31 5.08
C GLN A 6 1.78 -10.81 4.77
N VAL A 7 2.81 -11.34 4.10
CA VAL A 7 2.95 -12.79 3.86
C VAL A 7 3.06 -13.55 5.18
N ALA A 8 3.96 -13.13 6.07
CA ALA A 8 4.20 -13.81 7.34
C ALA A 8 2.96 -13.88 8.25
N SER A 9 2.18 -12.79 8.31
CA SER A 9 0.95 -12.74 9.11
C SER A 9 -0.14 -13.66 8.55
N GLN A 10 -0.21 -13.84 7.23
CA GLN A 10 -1.15 -14.76 6.60
C GLN A 10 -0.73 -16.22 6.70
N LEU A 11 0.57 -16.53 6.63
CA LEU A 11 1.07 -17.89 6.77
C LEU A 11 0.81 -18.46 8.17
N LYS A 12 0.82 -17.60 9.21
CA LYS A 12 0.66 -18.00 10.63
C LYS A 12 1.66 -19.08 11.07
N GLU A 13 2.84 -19.13 10.45
CA GLU A 13 3.89 -20.12 10.72
C GLU A 13 5.00 -19.55 11.64
N PRO A 14 5.16 -20.04 12.88
CA PRO A 14 6.19 -19.54 13.80
C PRO A 14 7.62 -19.67 13.27
N ALA A 15 7.93 -20.77 12.55
CA ALA A 15 9.24 -20.99 11.96
C ALA A 15 9.58 -19.94 10.90
N HIS A 16 8.61 -19.54 10.07
CA HIS A 16 8.78 -18.48 9.09
C HIS A 16 9.03 -17.12 9.76
N ASN A 17 8.29 -16.81 10.84
CA ASN A 17 8.52 -15.58 11.62
C ASN A 17 9.94 -15.53 12.20
N GLN A 18 10.44 -16.64 12.74
CA GLN A 18 11.81 -16.73 13.28
C GLN A 18 12.87 -16.55 12.18
N TRP A 19 12.67 -17.17 11.01
CA TRP A 19 13.55 -17.00 9.86
C TRP A 19 13.58 -15.55 9.35
N LEU A 20 12.42 -14.90 9.30
CA LEU A 20 12.27 -13.53 8.80
C LEU A 20 12.89 -12.49 9.76
N TRP A 21 12.86 -12.77 11.07
CA TRP A 21 13.27 -11.85 12.13
C TRP A 21 14.60 -11.09 11.89
N PRO A 22 15.75 -11.76 11.67
CA PRO A 22 17.03 -11.05 11.51
C PRO A 22 17.03 -10.08 10.32
N HIS A 23 16.24 -10.34 9.28
CA HIS A 23 16.15 -9.48 8.10
C HIS A 23 15.31 -8.22 8.38
N VAL A 24 14.22 -8.35 9.12
CA VAL A 24 13.37 -7.23 9.54
C VAL A 24 14.10 -6.39 10.58
N GLN A 25 14.71 -7.02 11.59
CA GLN A 25 15.49 -6.33 12.62
C GLN A 25 16.59 -5.46 12.01
N ARG A 26 17.37 -6.02 11.07
CA ARG A 26 18.42 -5.26 10.37
C ARG A 26 17.87 -4.03 9.64
N LYS A 27 16.72 -4.15 8.98
CA LYS A 27 16.11 -3.03 8.25
C LYS A 27 15.52 -1.99 9.20
N ALA A 28 14.89 -2.39 10.30
CA ALA A 28 14.39 -1.46 11.31
C ALA A 28 15.53 -0.67 11.99
N GLN A 29 16.65 -1.33 12.32
CA GLN A 29 17.85 -0.66 12.85
C GLN A 29 18.42 0.39 11.89
N TRP A 30 18.34 0.15 10.57
CA TRP A 30 18.70 1.15 9.56
C TRP A 30 17.79 2.39 9.63
N ILE A 31 16.49 2.21 9.87
CA ILE A 31 15.56 3.33 10.09
C ILE A 31 15.97 4.14 11.31
N GLU A 32 16.29 3.48 12.42
CA GLU A 32 16.75 4.14 13.66
C GLU A 32 18.02 4.97 13.45
N GLN A 33 18.99 4.43 12.70
CA GLN A 33 20.21 5.15 12.34
C GLN A 33 19.91 6.37 11.47
N MET A 34 19.05 6.22 10.45
CA MET A 34 18.65 7.33 9.58
C MET A 34 17.85 8.41 10.33
N LEU A 35 17.10 8.07 11.37
CA LEU A 35 16.36 9.03 12.20
C LEU A 35 17.27 9.87 13.10
N THR A 36 18.46 9.37 13.42
CA THR A 36 19.35 9.97 14.44
C THR A 36 20.65 10.51 13.84
N THR A 37 21.00 10.13 12.62
CA THR A 37 22.25 10.52 11.97
C THR A 37 22.43 12.03 11.90
N LYS A 38 23.65 12.49 12.17
CA LYS A 38 24.10 13.89 12.05
C LYS A 38 25.03 14.12 10.86
N GLN A 39 25.31 13.06 10.10
CA GLN A 39 26.20 13.08 8.96
C GLN A 39 25.57 12.30 7.80
N ASN A 40 26.08 12.50 6.59
CA ASN A 40 25.67 11.72 5.44
C ASN A 40 25.99 10.24 5.68
N MET A 41 24.97 9.39 5.54
CA MET A 41 25.07 7.94 5.60
C MET A 41 25.27 7.40 4.19
N TYR A 42 26.38 6.68 3.99
CA TYR A 42 26.67 5.98 2.76
C TYR A 42 26.65 4.47 2.99
N ALA A 43 26.15 3.72 2.01
CA ALA A 43 26.34 2.27 1.97
C ALA A 43 26.59 1.78 0.53
N PRO A 44 27.38 0.70 0.38
CA PRO A 44 27.52 0.04 -0.90
C PRO A 44 26.18 -0.61 -1.27
N PHE A 45 25.74 -0.40 -2.51
CA PHE A 45 24.66 -1.20 -3.07
C PHE A 45 25.18 -2.58 -3.51
N LYS A 46 24.34 -3.61 -3.42
CA LYS A 46 24.61 -4.95 -3.97
C LYS A 46 23.62 -5.19 -5.12
N GLY A 47 24.13 -5.25 -6.35
CA GLY A 47 23.29 -5.45 -7.54
C GLY A 47 23.84 -4.72 -8.76
N ARG A 48 23.05 -4.67 -9.82
CA ARG A 48 23.37 -3.86 -11.01
C ARG A 48 22.86 -2.44 -10.80
N VAL A 49 23.62 -1.46 -11.29
CA VAL A 49 23.14 -0.08 -11.46
C VAL A 49 22.71 0.08 -12.90
N VAL A 50 21.63 0.81 -13.14
CA VAL A 50 21.25 1.23 -14.49
C VAL A 50 22.46 1.95 -15.10
N PRO A 51 22.95 1.56 -16.29
CA PRO A 51 24.23 2.05 -16.81
C PRO A 51 24.39 3.58 -16.79
N GLN A 52 23.32 4.31 -17.08
CA GLN A 52 23.31 5.78 -17.08
C GLN A 52 23.62 6.41 -15.71
N HIS A 53 23.43 5.68 -14.61
CA HIS A 53 23.64 6.16 -13.24
C HIS A 53 24.92 5.59 -12.58
N ILE A 54 25.76 4.84 -13.32
CA ILE A 54 26.94 4.20 -12.74
C ILE A 54 27.94 5.21 -12.14
N ASN A 55 27.98 6.41 -12.71
CA ASN A 55 28.84 7.53 -12.31
C ASN A 55 28.14 8.56 -11.42
N ASP A 56 26.90 8.30 -10.98
CA ASP A 56 26.20 9.19 -10.04
C ASP A 56 27.03 9.27 -8.73
N PRO A 57 27.54 10.46 -8.34
CA PRO A 57 28.33 10.62 -7.12
C PRO A 57 27.52 10.28 -5.86
N GLU A 58 26.20 10.39 -5.92
CA GLU A 58 25.30 10.09 -4.83
C GLU A 58 24.83 8.62 -4.84
N LYS A 59 25.27 7.75 -5.75
CA LYS A 59 24.77 6.36 -5.88
C LYS A 59 24.83 5.54 -4.58
N ASN A 60 25.75 5.87 -3.68
CA ASN A 60 25.91 5.22 -2.38
C ASN A 60 25.29 6.00 -1.22
N LEU A 61 24.77 7.21 -1.46
CA LEU A 61 24.14 8.05 -0.44
C LEU A 61 22.77 7.46 -0.10
N VAL A 62 22.59 7.06 1.17
CA VAL A 62 21.32 6.51 1.67
C VAL A 62 20.48 7.58 2.34
N ALA A 63 21.10 8.37 3.21
CA ALA A 63 20.44 9.45 3.93
C ALA A 63 21.41 10.59 4.26
N GLU A 64 20.90 11.80 4.27
CA GLU A 64 21.54 13.00 4.80
C GLU A 64 21.18 13.16 6.30
N PRO A 65 21.77 14.12 7.03
CA PRO A 65 21.41 14.37 8.43
C PRO A 65 19.91 14.50 8.63
N ALA A 66 19.38 13.80 9.64
CA ALA A 66 17.97 13.87 9.97
C ALA A 66 17.56 15.30 10.32
N LYS A 67 16.38 15.72 9.86
CA LYS A 67 15.89 17.09 10.03
C LYS A 67 14.49 17.10 10.61
N ASN A 68 14.29 17.83 11.70
CA ASN A 68 12.98 18.01 12.35
C ASN A 68 12.26 16.69 12.67
N GLY A 69 13.00 15.65 13.08
CA GLY A 69 12.46 14.32 13.36
C GLY A 69 12.12 13.48 12.13
N LEU A 70 12.59 13.88 10.94
CA LEU A 70 12.40 13.18 9.68
C LEU A 70 13.72 12.71 9.08
N ILE A 71 13.65 11.57 8.41
CA ILE A 71 14.71 11.01 7.58
C ILE A 71 14.80 11.82 6.28
N VAL A 72 15.98 12.35 5.99
CA VAL A 72 16.29 12.96 4.68
C VAL A 72 16.91 11.89 3.79
N GLY A 73 16.08 10.97 3.30
CA GLY A 73 16.49 9.86 2.45
C GLY A 73 16.30 10.13 0.96
N ARG A 74 16.74 9.19 0.12
CA ARG A 74 16.64 9.28 -1.33
C ARG A 74 15.68 8.25 -1.93
N MET A 75 14.98 8.66 -2.99
CA MET A 75 14.17 7.82 -3.86
C MET A 75 14.17 8.45 -5.25
N ASP A 76 14.35 7.64 -6.30
CA ASP A 76 14.38 8.07 -7.71
C ASP A 76 15.27 9.30 -7.94
N HIS A 77 16.47 9.34 -7.36
CA HIS A 77 17.43 10.45 -7.41
C HIS A 77 16.98 11.78 -6.76
N HIS A 78 15.85 11.79 -6.04
CA HIS A 78 15.32 12.95 -5.33
C HIS A 78 15.24 12.71 -3.82
N ARG A 79 14.79 13.74 -3.07
CA ARG A 79 14.57 13.69 -1.61
C ARG A 79 13.08 13.88 -1.27
N PRO A 80 12.19 12.95 -1.65
CA PRO A 80 10.77 13.09 -1.37
C PRO A 80 10.49 12.86 0.12
N LEU A 81 10.64 13.92 0.92
CA LEU A 81 10.68 13.86 2.39
C LEU A 81 9.48 13.11 2.98
N LEU A 82 8.25 13.47 2.60
CA LEU A 82 7.05 12.82 3.15
C LEU A 82 6.91 11.36 2.71
N PHE A 83 7.28 11.01 1.47
CA PHE A 83 7.24 9.63 1.00
C PHE A 83 8.23 8.75 1.75
N VAL A 84 9.49 9.17 1.86
CA VAL A 84 10.54 8.43 2.58
C VAL A 84 10.09 8.15 4.01
N ASN A 85 9.50 9.14 4.68
CA ASN A 85 9.08 8.97 6.07
C ASN A 85 7.79 8.14 6.18
N ALA A 86 6.88 8.19 5.20
CA ALA A 86 5.70 7.32 5.15
C ALA A 86 6.08 5.83 5.04
N VAL A 87 7.01 5.48 4.14
CA VAL A 87 7.43 4.08 3.97
C VAL A 87 8.22 3.56 5.16
N ASN A 88 9.01 4.42 5.82
CA ASN A 88 9.76 4.06 7.03
C ASN A 88 8.86 3.96 8.26
N TYR A 89 7.83 4.80 8.38
CA TYR A 89 6.77 4.66 9.37
C TYR A 89 6.09 3.30 9.27
N LEU A 90 5.60 2.94 8.08
CA LEU A 90 5.01 1.62 7.85
C LEU A 90 6.05 0.51 8.14
N GLY A 91 7.31 0.71 7.77
CA GLY A 91 8.40 -0.19 8.10
C GLY A 91 8.53 -0.51 9.60
N LEU A 92 8.45 0.52 10.45
CA LEU A 92 8.51 0.37 11.92
C LEU A 92 7.27 -0.33 12.47
N ILE A 93 6.08 0.04 11.99
CA ILE A 93 4.81 -0.60 12.39
C ILE A 93 4.83 -2.11 12.08
N GLU A 94 5.25 -2.48 10.88
CA GLU A 94 5.29 -3.88 10.45
C GLU A 94 6.41 -4.67 11.17
N ALA A 95 7.50 -3.99 11.53
CA ALA A 95 8.56 -4.59 12.34
C ALA A 95 8.09 -4.85 13.78
N ALA A 96 7.36 -3.90 14.38
CA ALA A 96 6.79 -4.02 15.72
C ALA A 96 5.74 -5.14 15.80
N ASP A 97 4.92 -5.30 14.77
CA ASP A 97 3.95 -6.39 14.65
C ASP A 97 4.65 -7.77 14.61
N LEU A 98 5.69 -7.94 13.79
CA LEU A 98 6.49 -9.18 13.80
C LEU A 98 7.17 -9.42 15.16
N ALA A 99 7.74 -8.38 15.77
CA ALA A 99 8.36 -8.48 17.09
C ALA A 99 7.35 -8.95 18.16
N THR A 100 6.12 -8.44 18.11
CA THR A 100 5.03 -8.83 19.01
C THR A 100 4.69 -10.31 18.85
N ARG A 101 4.55 -10.81 17.62
CA ARG A 101 4.31 -12.25 17.36
C ARG A 101 5.43 -13.17 17.83
N LEU A 102 6.64 -12.64 17.96
CA LEU A 102 7.82 -13.37 18.46
C LEU A 102 8.05 -13.18 19.97
N GLY A 103 7.14 -12.53 20.69
CA GLY A 103 7.27 -12.26 22.12
C GLY A 103 8.33 -11.20 22.48
N LYS A 104 8.81 -10.42 21.50
CA LYS A 104 9.84 -9.38 21.68
C LYS A 104 9.19 -8.04 22.02
N HIS A 105 8.40 -8.02 23.09
CA HIS A 105 7.50 -6.91 23.42
C HIS A 105 8.21 -5.57 23.68
N GLU A 106 9.40 -5.57 24.30
CA GLU A 106 10.17 -4.34 24.49
C GLU A 106 10.61 -3.72 23.17
N VAL A 107 11.09 -4.55 22.23
CA VAL A 107 11.49 -4.11 20.89
C VAL A 107 10.29 -3.61 20.09
N ALA A 108 9.15 -4.30 20.20
CA ALA A 108 7.90 -3.87 19.57
C ALA A 108 7.44 -2.50 20.09
N THR A 109 7.44 -2.31 21.41
CA THR A 109 7.10 -1.02 22.04
C THR A 109 8.03 0.11 21.59
N HIS A 110 9.33 -0.15 21.53
CA HIS A 110 10.32 0.82 21.05
C HIS A 110 10.06 1.25 19.60
N TRP A 111 9.85 0.30 18.69
CA TRP A 111 9.59 0.62 17.29
C TRP A 111 8.24 1.32 17.07
N ASN A 112 7.20 0.96 17.85
CA ASN A 112 5.93 1.69 17.83
C ASN A 112 6.11 3.15 18.30
N MET A 113 6.85 3.38 19.38
CA MET A 113 7.16 4.73 19.85
C MET A 113 7.89 5.56 18.77
N LEU A 114 8.87 4.97 18.08
CA LEU A 114 9.56 5.65 16.97
C LEU A 114 8.61 5.94 15.81
N ALA A 115 7.71 5.02 15.48
CA ALA A 115 6.71 5.22 14.45
C ALA A 115 5.77 6.40 14.80
N ASP A 116 5.33 6.50 16.06
CA ASP A 116 4.48 7.61 16.52
C ASP A 116 5.19 8.97 16.47
N GLN A 117 6.47 9.00 16.85
CA GLN A 117 7.30 10.19 16.72
C GLN A 117 7.47 10.61 15.26
N LEU A 118 7.71 9.64 14.37
CA LEU A 118 7.86 9.85 12.94
C LEU A 118 6.57 10.38 12.31
N LYS A 119 5.43 9.77 12.63
CA LYS A 119 4.10 10.23 12.20
C LYS A 119 3.83 11.65 12.67
N SER A 120 4.14 11.97 13.93
CA SER A 120 3.99 13.32 14.47
C SER A 120 4.83 14.35 13.71
N ALA A 121 6.07 14.01 13.34
CA ALA A 121 6.94 14.87 12.55
C ALA A 121 6.45 15.01 11.09
N TRP A 122 5.91 13.94 10.52
CA TRP A 122 5.33 13.91 9.18
C TRP A 122 4.12 14.83 9.10
N VAL A 123 3.19 14.72 10.05
CA VAL A 123 1.99 15.57 10.16
C VAL A 123 2.37 17.04 10.22
N LYS A 124 3.35 17.42 11.05
CA LYS A 124 3.85 18.81 11.14
C LYS A 124 4.48 19.33 9.85
N SER A 125 4.96 18.42 9.00
CA SER A 125 5.65 18.73 7.74
C SER A 125 4.76 18.61 6.52
N PHE A 126 3.48 18.24 6.68
CA PHE A 126 2.49 18.16 5.60
C PHE A 126 2.06 19.55 5.16
N LYS A 127 2.93 20.21 4.38
CA LYS A 127 2.72 21.52 3.75
C LYS A 127 3.68 21.71 2.58
N PRO A 128 3.46 22.70 1.69
CA PRO A 128 4.40 22.98 0.61
C PRO A 128 5.82 23.27 1.12
N PRO A 129 6.86 22.87 0.37
CA PRO A 129 6.80 22.16 -0.91
C PRO A 129 6.57 20.64 -0.78
N TYR A 130 6.64 20.08 0.44
CA TYR A 130 6.64 18.63 0.62
C TYR A 130 5.28 17.99 0.31
N SER A 131 4.18 18.67 0.65
CA SER A 131 2.83 18.21 0.31
C SER A 131 2.54 18.26 -1.19
N ASP A 132 3.34 18.95 -2.00
CA ASP A 132 3.08 19.10 -3.44
C ASP A 132 3.71 17.95 -4.25
N ASN A 133 4.57 17.16 -3.61
CA ASN A 133 5.18 15.99 -4.23
C ASN A 133 4.15 14.87 -4.46
N GLU A 134 4.07 14.36 -5.69
CA GLU A 134 3.15 13.27 -6.07
C GLU A 134 3.30 12.02 -5.20
N ARG A 135 4.53 11.69 -4.76
CA ARG A 135 4.80 10.50 -3.96
C ARG A 135 4.18 10.58 -2.57
N THR A 136 3.81 11.76 -2.10
CA THR A 136 3.04 11.92 -0.86
C THR A 136 1.66 11.25 -0.98
N TYR A 137 1.07 11.24 -2.17
CA TYR A 137 -0.30 10.78 -2.41
C TYR A 137 -0.40 9.30 -2.79
N ILE A 138 0.72 8.65 -3.10
CA ILE A 138 0.77 7.18 -3.27
C ILE A 138 1.07 6.45 -1.97
N SER A 139 1.36 7.18 -0.88
CA SER A 139 1.79 6.61 0.40
C SER A 139 1.05 7.15 1.63
N GLY A 140 0.02 7.99 1.46
CA GLY A 140 -0.62 8.71 2.57
C GLY A 140 -1.52 7.84 3.45
N LEU A 141 -2.59 7.28 2.88
CA LEU A 141 -3.46 6.28 3.50
C LEU A 141 -3.09 4.88 3.03
N TRP A 142 -3.14 4.63 1.72
CA TRP A 142 -2.52 3.43 1.17
C TRP A 142 -1.01 3.61 1.02
N PRO A 143 -0.18 2.61 1.36
CA PRO A 143 -0.48 1.49 2.27
C PRO A 143 -0.23 1.86 3.76
N THR A 144 0.20 3.09 4.05
CA THR A 144 0.86 3.41 5.32
C THR A 144 -0.09 3.87 6.43
N TRP A 145 -1.21 4.50 6.07
CA TRP A 145 -2.13 5.19 6.98
C TRP A 145 -1.50 6.33 7.79
N ILE A 146 -0.33 6.83 7.40
CA ILE A 146 0.36 7.92 8.12
C ILE A 146 -0.45 9.23 8.10
N ALA A 147 -1.23 9.45 7.05
CA ALA A 147 -2.04 10.67 6.88
C ALA A 147 -3.38 10.64 7.63
N SER A 148 -3.65 9.63 8.48
CA SER A 148 -4.93 9.45 9.19
C SER A 148 -5.34 10.68 10.02
N ASP A 149 -4.37 11.40 10.59
CA ASP A 149 -4.65 12.55 11.46
C ASP A 149 -4.92 13.84 10.65
N LEU A 150 -4.67 13.79 9.34
CA LEU A 150 -4.82 14.89 8.40
C LEU A 150 -5.83 14.58 7.29
N MET A 151 -6.71 13.60 7.47
CA MET A 151 -7.63 13.15 6.41
C MET A 151 -8.37 14.28 5.70
N THR A 152 -8.84 15.30 6.42
CA THR A 152 -9.51 16.47 5.82
C THR A 152 -8.58 17.26 4.90
N ALA A 153 -7.41 17.67 5.40
CA ALA A 153 -6.43 18.42 4.61
C ALA A 153 -5.87 17.59 3.44
N PHE A 154 -5.60 16.31 3.69
CA PHE A 154 -5.15 15.35 2.68
C PHE A 154 -6.18 15.19 1.56
N LYS A 155 -7.47 15.07 1.90
CA LYS A 155 -8.58 15.02 0.93
C LYS A 155 -8.72 16.32 0.13
N VAL A 156 -8.49 17.49 0.73
CA VAL A 156 -8.48 18.77 -0.01
C VAL A 156 -7.39 18.77 -1.08
N ASN A 157 -6.16 18.39 -0.72
CA ASN A 157 -5.07 18.39 -1.68
C ASN A 157 -5.24 17.32 -2.77
N LEU A 158 -5.68 16.11 -2.39
CA LEU A 158 -6.04 15.08 -3.36
C LEU A 158 -7.15 15.56 -4.32
N ASN A 159 -8.15 16.31 -3.85
CA ASN A 159 -9.19 16.86 -4.71
C ASN A 159 -8.62 17.87 -5.72
N GLN A 160 -7.64 18.68 -5.31
CA GLN A 160 -6.96 19.58 -6.23
C GLN A 160 -6.18 18.79 -7.29
N ARG A 161 -5.46 17.74 -6.89
CA ARG A 161 -4.75 16.85 -7.82
C ARG A 161 -5.70 16.19 -8.81
N TRP A 162 -6.81 15.63 -8.33
CA TRP A 162 -7.85 15.05 -9.17
C TRP A 162 -8.31 16.03 -10.25
N LYS A 163 -8.66 17.27 -9.87
CA LYS A 163 -9.08 18.31 -10.81
C LYS A 163 -7.99 18.69 -11.81
N ASN A 164 -6.72 18.63 -11.42
CA ASN A 164 -5.60 18.93 -12.31
C ASN A 164 -5.36 17.81 -13.33
N GLN A 165 -5.56 16.55 -12.92
CA GLN A 165 -5.27 15.36 -13.73
C GLN A 165 -6.46 14.89 -14.56
N HIS A 166 -7.69 15.17 -14.11
CA HIS A 166 -8.92 14.66 -14.73
C HIS A 166 -9.82 15.79 -15.22
N ASP A 167 -10.57 15.51 -16.27
CA ASP A 167 -11.61 16.39 -16.81
C ASP A 167 -12.96 16.22 -16.07
N GLU A 168 -13.98 16.92 -16.56
CA GLU A 168 -15.34 16.88 -16.00
C GLU A 168 -16.01 15.52 -16.19
N MET A 169 -15.56 14.72 -17.16
CA MET A 169 -15.99 13.34 -17.41
C MET A 169 -15.17 12.32 -16.61
N HIS A 170 -14.30 12.78 -15.70
CA HIS A 170 -13.41 11.95 -14.89
C HIS A 170 -12.37 11.15 -15.69
N LEU A 171 -12.09 11.56 -16.92
CA LEU A 171 -11.03 10.99 -17.75
C LEU A 171 -9.72 11.73 -17.52
N TYR A 172 -8.60 11.02 -17.65
CA TYR A 172 -7.27 11.63 -17.60
C TYR A 172 -7.10 12.66 -18.73
N LYS A 173 -6.70 13.88 -18.37
CA LYS A 173 -6.40 14.98 -19.30
C LYS A 173 -5.13 14.74 -20.13
N ALA A 174 -4.22 13.94 -19.58
CA ALA A 174 -2.97 13.57 -20.22
C ALA A 174 -2.64 12.12 -19.86
N LYS A 175 -1.90 11.45 -20.75
CA LYS A 175 -1.43 10.09 -20.50
C LYS A 175 -0.62 10.06 -19.19
N PRO A 176 -0.99 9.23 -18.21
CA PRO A 176 -0.22 9.09 -16.97
C PRO A 176 1.22 8.63 -17.24
N LEU A 177 2.19 9.14 -16.49
CA LEU A 177 3.61 8.82 -16.70
C LEU A 177 3.98 7.50 -16.00
N TRP A 178 3.75 7.44 -14.69
CA TRP A 178 4.06 6.29 -13.84
C TRP A 178 2.77 5.58 -13.45
N THR A 179 2.26 4.70 -14.30
CA THR A 179 0.90 4.15 -14.17
C THR A 179 0.58 3.49 -12.82
N TYR A 180 1.56 2.89 -12.16
CA TYR A 180 1.38 2.31 -10.82
C TYR A 180 1.26 3.38 -9.71
N PHE A 181 1.79 4.59 -9.90
CA PHE A 181 1.53 5.71 -8.98
C PHE A 181 0.07 6.15 -9.04
N ASP A 182 -0.50 6.21 -10.24
CA ASP A 182 -1.91 6.58 -10.42
C ASP A 182 -2.86 5.56 -9.77
N VAL A 183 -2.57 4.26 -9.90
CA VAL A 183 -3.34 3.22 -9.22
C VAL A 183 -3.11 3.26 -7.69
N ALA A 184 -1.88 3.51 -7.23
CA ALA A 184 -1.60 3.69 -5.80
C ALA A 184 -2.27 4.95 -5.20
N GLU A 185 -2.38 6.04 -5.94
CA GLU A 185 -3.17 7.22 -5.57
C GLU A 185 -4.68 6.90 -5.57
N THR A 186 -5.12 5.97 -6.43
CA THR A 186 -6.52 5.56 -6.50
C THR A 186 -7.00 4.82 -5.26
N HIS A 187 -6.13 4.03 -4.62
CA HIS A 187 -6.42 3.45 -3.30
C HIS A 187 -6.80 4.50 -2.25
N GLN A 188 -6.23 5.70 -2.32
CA GLN A 188 -6.59 6.77 -1.39
C GLN A 188 -8.07 7.16 -1.51
N TRP A 189 -8.62 7.15 -2.73
CA TRP A 189 -10.04 7.44 -2.97
C TRP A 189 -10.95 6.36 -2.40
N LEU A 190 -10.54 5.10 -2.49
CA LEU A 190 -11.27 4.00 -1.86
C LEU A 190 -11.36 4.21 -0.34
N TYR A 191 -10.23 4.51 0.31
CA TYR A 191 -10.17 4.73 1.75
C TYR A 191 -10.81 6.05 2.22
N LEU A 192 -10.99 7.00 1.29
CA LEU A 192 -11.74 8.25 1.49
C LEU A 192 -13.20 8.14 1.06
N ALA A 193 -13.71 6.91 0.86
CA ALA A 193 -15.11 6.65 0.59
C ALA A 193 -15.61 7.35 -0.70
N GLN A 194 -14.79 7.31 -1.75
CA GLN A 194 -15.10 7.86 -3.08
C GLN A 194 -14.94 6.79 -4.17
N PRO A 195 -15.76 5.73 -4.16
CA PRO A 195 -15.64 4.61 -5.09
C PRO A 195 -15.83 5.01 -6.56
N GLU A 196 -16.58 6.07 -6.87
CA GLU A 196 -16.75 6.53 -8.25
C GLU A 196 -15.42 6.92 -8.92
N ARG A 197 -14.50 7.53 -8.15
CA ARG A 197 -13.15 7.86 -8.66
C ARG A 197 -12.31 6.61 -8.85
N VAL A 198 -12.52 5.60 -8.01
CA VAL A 198 -11.86 4.30 -8.13
C VAL A 198 -12.25 3.63 -9.43
N TRP A 199 -13.55 3.54 -9.71
CA TRP A 199 -14.07 2.94 -10.93
C TRP A 199 -13.66 3.71 -12.18
N SER A 200 -13.71 5.05 -12.15
CA SER A 200 -13.26 5.88 -13.27
C SER A 200 -11.80 5.60 -13.66
N THR A 201 -10.91 5.48 -12.67
CA THR A 201 -9.52 5.09 -12.93
C THR A 201 -9.44 3.68 -13.51
N LEU A 202 -10.08 2.69 -12.88
CA LEU A 202 -10.02 1.28 -13.32
C LEU A 202 -10.51 1.10 -14.76
N GLU A 203 -11.65 1.71 -15.11
CA GLU A 203 -12.23 1.66 -16.45
C GLU A 203 -11.30 2.28 -17.48
N TRP A 204 -10.70 3.44 -17.15
CA TRP A 204 -9.70 4.05 -18.02
C TRP A 204 -8.51 3.11 -18.25
N PHE A 205 -7.94 2.53 -17.19
CA PHE A 205 -6.81 1.63 -17.31
C PHE A 205 -7.15 0.36 -18.12
N TRP A 206 -8.32 -0.25 -17.94
CA TRP A 206 -8.72 -1.41 -18.74
C TRP A 206 -8.84 -1.10 -20.24
N GLN A 207 -9.23 0.11 -20.60
CA GLN A 207 -9.32 0.58 -21.98
C GLN A 207 -7.95 1.00 -22.57
N HIS A 208 -6.93 1.21 -21.73
CA HIS A 208 -5.63 1.75 -22.14
C HIS A 208 -4.45 0.82 -21.79
N GLN A 209 -4.59 -0.48 -22.09
CA GLN A 209 -3.50 -1.45 -21.89
C GLN A 209 -2.39 -1.30 -22.94
N SER A 210 -1.14 -1.52 -22.54
CA SER A 210 0.01 -1.59 -23.46
C SER A 210 -0.09 -2.78 -24.41
N ILE A 211 -0.58 -3.91 -23.90
CA ILE A 211 -0.93 -5.09 -24.70
C ILE A 211 -2.34 -5.53 -24.28
N PRO A 212 -3.37 -5.29 -25.10
CA PRO A 212 -4.74 -5.66 -24.77
C PRO A 212 -4.88 -7.14 -24.41
N GLY A 213 -5.53 -7.42 -23.27
CA GLY A 213 -5.79 -8.77 -22.76
C GLY A 213 -4.69 -9.34 -21.87
N LEU A 214 -3.50 -8.72 -21.84
CA LEU A 214 -2.42 -9.12 -20.91
C LEU A 214 -2.42 -8.33 -19.61
N TYR A 215 -3.28 -7.31 -19.48
CA TYR A 215 -3.35 -6.45 -18.30
C TYR A 215 -1.96 -5.88 -17.94
N THR A 216 -1.33 -5.26 -18.93
CA THR A 216 -0.01 -4.63 -18.80
C THR A 216 -0.09 -3.17 -19.22
N TRP A 217 0.70 -2.33 -18.56
CA TRP A 217 0.76 -0.89 -18.78
C TRP A 217 2.21 -0.42 -18.81
N TRP A 218 2.43 0.80 -19.33
CA TRP A 218 3.76 1.35 -19.47
C TRP A 218 4.30 1.89 -18.15
N GLU A 219 5.62 2.03 -18.10
CA GLU A 219 6.36 2.76 -17.08
C GLU A 219 7.13 3.88 -17.80
N GLY A 220 6.87 5.12 -17.41
CA GLY A 220 7.56 6.29 -17.96
C GLY A 220 7.30 6.52 -19.46
N GLU A 221 8.22 7.24 -20.09
CA GLU A 221 8.29 7.49 -21.53
C GLU A 221 9.37 6.61 -22.18
N GLY A 222 9.27 5.29 -22.00
CA GLY A 222 10.07 4.32 -22.74
C GLY A 222 10.72 3.25 -21.87
N GLU A 223 12.04 3.13 -21.97
CA GLU A 223 12.84 2.19 -21.16
C GLU A 223 13.80 2.94 -20.21
N GLU A 224 13.28 3.88 -19.43
CA GLU A 224 14.10 4.78 -18.58
C GLU A 224 14.95 4.02 -17.54
N ASN A 225 14.48 2.85 -17.09
CA ASN A 225 15.15 1.97 -16.13
C ASN A 225 15.82 0.74 -16.80
N SER A 226 16.13 0.82 -18.10
CA SER A 226 16.71 -0.29 -18.85
C SER A 226 18.15 -0.60 -18.43
N PHE A 227 18.43 -1.87 -18.13
CA PHE A 227 19.81 -2.36 -18.01
C PHE A 227 20.47 -2.63 -19.37
N GLY A 228 19.84 -2.26 -20.49
CA GLY A 228 20.37 -2.54 -21.83
C GLY A 228 20.35 -4.02 -22.21
N ILE A 229 19.58 -4.83 -21.47
CA ILE A 229 19.49 -6.29 -21.69
C ILE A 229 18.27 -6.70 -22.49
N TRP A 230 17.19 -5.88 -22.47
CA TRP A 230 15.94 -6.21 -23.13
C TRP A 230 16.10 -6.21 -24.66
N GLN A 231 16.96 -5.33 -25.19
CA GLN A 231 17.27 -5.26 -26.61
C GLN A 231 17.92 -6.55 -27.13
N ASN A 232 18.55 -7.34 -26.25
CA ASN A 232 19.20 -8.62 -26.60
C ASN A 232 18.21 -9.79 -26.69
N VAL A 233 17.00 -9.67 -26.13
CA VAL A 233 16.01 -10.76 -26.06
C VAL A 233 14.70 -10.47 -26.79
N ARG A 234 14.40 -9.20 -27.10
CA ARG A 234 13.14 -8.79 -27.76
C ARG A 234 13.05 -9.08 -29.26
N GLY A 235 14.10 -9.64 -29.88
CA GLY A 235 14.13 -9.92 -31.32
C GLY A 235 13.99 -8.66 -32.18
N TRP A 236 13.22 -8.74 -33.26
CA TRP A 236 13.05 -7.63 -34.23
C TRP A 236 12.01 -6.58 -33.83
N VAL A 237 11.23 -6.80 -32.76
CA VAL A 237 10.20 -5.84 -32.35
C VAL A 237 10.81 -4.71 -31.52
N LYS A 238 10.27 -3.50 -31.71
CA LYS A 238 10.66 -2.29 -30.97
C LYS A 238 9.44 -1.70 -30.28
N PRO A 239 8.94 -2.34 -29.19
CA PRO A 239 7.81 -1.79 -28.46
C PRO A 239 8.20 -0.44 -27.83
N ASN A 240 7.23 0.45 -27.68
CA ASN A 240 7.46 1.76 -27.09
C ASN A 240 7.83 1.68 -25.60
N ASN A 241 7.48 0.58 -24.91
CA ASN A 241 7.77 0.38 -23.48
C ASN A 241 8.13 -1.09 -23.21
N ILE A 242 8.86 -1.36 -22.13
CA ILE A 242 9.15 -2.73 -21.67
C ILE A 242 7.84 -3.41 -21.27
N ASN A 243 7.50 -4.53 -21.92
CA ASN A 243 6.31 -5.32 -21.63
C ASN A 243 6.62 -6.83 -21.73
N PRO A 244 5.98 -7.70 -20.92
CA PRO A 244 5.03 -7.35 -19.86
C PRO A 244 5.73 -6.77 -18.62
N HIS A 245 5.17 -5.69 -18.07
CA HIS A 245 5.57 -5.12 -16.79
C HIS A 245 4.38 -5.09 -15.83
N TYR A 246 4.54 -5.63 -14.62
CA TYR A 246 3.43 -5.99 -13.74
C TYR A 246 3.29 -5.11 -12.49
N TRP A 247 4.00 -3.98 -12.36
CA TRP A 247 3.81 -3.09 -11.21
C TRP A 247 2.38 -2.56 -11.13
N THR A 248 1.86 -2.04 -12.23
CA THR A 248 0.49 -1.50 -12.31
C THR A 248 -0.54 -2.62 -12.14
N ALA A 249 -0.32 -3.77 -12.76
CA ALA A 249 -1.20 -4.93 -12.63
C ALA A 249 -1.27 -5.44 -11.17
N ALA A 250 -0.12 -5.52 -10.48
CA ALA A 250 -0.07 -5.89 -9.08
C ALA A 250 -0.85 -4.89 -8.22
N GLU A 251 -0.72 -3.59 -8.51
CA GLU A 251 -1.42 -2.58 -7.72
C GLU A 251 -2.92 -2.53 -8.01
N MET A 252 -3.34 -2.80 -9.25
CA MET A 252 -4.77 -2.99 -9.59
C MET A 252 -5.35 -4.19 -8.87
N ALA A 253 -4.62 -5.32 -8.82
CA ALA A 253 -5.07 -6.49 -8.10
C ALA A 253 -5.25 -6.21 -6.59
N LEU A 254 -4.31 -5.49 -5.97
CA LEU A 254 -4.43 -5.06 -4.58
C LEU A 254 -5.63 -4.13 -4.37
N LEU A 255 -5.83 -3.15 -5.24
CA LEU A 255 -6.98 -2.24 -5.19
C LEU A 255 -8.30 -2.99 -5.29
N GLN A 256 -8.42 -3.90 -6.24
CA GLN A 256 -9.62 -4.71 -6.43
C GLN A 256 -9.90 -5.64 -5.23
N MET A 257 -8.86 -6.16 -4.57
CA MET A 257 -9.05 -6.91 -3.32
C MET A 257 -9.55 -6.01 -2.19
N ASP A 258 -8.97 -4.81 -2.03
CA ASP A 258 -9.38 -3.85 -1.01
C ASP A 258 -10.80 -3.31 -1.24
N MET A 259 -11.25 -3.25 -2.50
CA MET A 259 -12.62 -2.93 -2.87
C MET A 259 -13.63 -3.97 -2.34
N LEU A 260 -13.23 -5.25 -2.26
CA LEU A 260 -14.04 -6.33 -1.69
C LEU A 260 -14.01 -6.31 -0.16
N GLY A 261 -12.87 -5.93 0.42
CA GLY A 261 -12.76 -5.62 1.83
C GLY A 261 -11.36 -5.23 2.26
N HIS A 262 -11.25 -4.27 3.18
CA HIS A 262 -9.97 -3.76 3.68
C HIS A 262 -10.05 -3.39 5.16
N LEU A 263 -8.89 -3.19 5.78
CA LEU A 263 -8.77 -2.69 7.15
C LEU A 263 -8.72 -1.16 7.15
N SER A 264 -9.63 -0.54 7.87
CA SER A 264 -9.52 0.88 8.24
C SER A 264 -8.61 1.00 9.47
N LYS A 265 -7.60 1.88 9.36
CA LYS A 265 -6.79 2.32 10.50
C LYS A 265 -7.17 3.72 10.98
N LYS A 266 -8.38 4.20 10.61
CA LYS A 266 -8.92 5.48 11.08
C LYS A 266 -9.30 5.40 12.56
N GLU A 267 -9.86 4.27 12.97
CA GLU A 267 -10.29 4.03 14.34
C GLU A 267 -9.21 3.29 15.16
N ALA A 268 -9.18 3.53 16.48
CA ALA A 268 -8.28 2.82 17.39
C ALA A 268 -8.57 1.31 17.46
N LYS A 269 -9.81 0.90 17.19
CA LYS A 269 -10.21 -0.50 17.09
C LYS A 269 -10.12 -0.95 15.64
N THR A 270 -9.61 -2.15 15.43
CA THR A 270 -9.59 -2.83 14.13
C THR A 270 -10.98 -2.81 13.51
N THR A 271 -11.11 -2.11 12.39
CA THR A 271 -12.36 -1.99 11.64
C THR A 271 -12.17 -2.59 10.25
N LEU A 272 -12.96 -3.60 9.90
CA LEU A 272 -13.04 -4.18 8.57
C LEU A 272 -14.17 -3.49 7.81
N ILE A 273 -13.84 -2.89 6.67
CA ILE A 273 -14.81 -2.34 5.73
C ILE A 273 -15.05 -3.40 4.66
N ILE A 274 -16.31 -3.79 4.43
CA ILE A 274 -16.71 -4.78 3.43
C ILE A 274 -17.35 -4.08 2.24
N GLY A 275 -16.89 -4.43 1.04
CA GLY A 275 -17.50 -3.99 -0.21
C GLY A 275 -17.41 -2.48 -0.48
N ALA A 276 -16.35 -1.81 0.01
CA ALA A 276 -16.16 -0.37 -0.20
C ALA A 276 -16.13 0.06 -1.68
N GLY A 277 -15.73 -0.85 -2.57
CA GLY A 277 -15.73 -0.60 -4.01
C GLY A 277 -16.92 -1.18 -4.75
N ILE A 278 -17.96 -1.70 -4.08
CA ILE A 278 -19.13 -2.26 -4.77
C ILE A 278 -20.01 -1.13 -5.33
N PRO A 279 -20.27 -1.08 -6.64
CA PRO A 279 -21.20 -0.12 -7.24
C PRO A 279 -22.63 -0.29 -6.71
N LEU A 280 -23.36 0.82 -6.59
CA LEU A 280 -24.76 0.81 -6.12
C LEU A 280 -25.65 -0.11 -6.98
N ASN A 281 -25.47 -0.09 -8.30
CA ASN A 281 -26.26 -0.88 -9.24
C ASN A 281 -25.98 -2.40 -9.16
N TRP A 282 -24.97 -2.85 -8.42
CA TRP A 282 -24.71 -4.28 -8.17
C TRP A 282 -25.50 -4.81 -6.98
N LEU A 283 -25.93 -3.93 -6.06
CA LEU A 283 -26.62 -4.34 -4.83
C LEU A 283 -28.04 -4.88 -5.05
N ASN A 284 -28.55 -4.79 -6.29
CA ASN A 284 -29.80 -5.41 -6.72
C ASN A 284 -29.67 -6.90 -7.06
N LYS A 285 -28.45 -7.45 -6.98
CA LYS A 285 -28.15 -8.87 -7.26
C LYS A 285 -27.51 -9.52 -6.02
N PRO A 286 -27.65 -10.84 -5.88
CA PRO A 286 -26.82 -11.59 -4.93
C PRO A 286 -25.33 -11.43 -5.28
N LEU A 287 -24.51 -11.14 -4.27
CA LEU A 287 -23.05 -11.03 -4.39
C LEU A 287 -22.39 -11.92 -3.35
N ALA A 288 -21.29 -12.56 -3.70
CA ALA A 288 -20.55 -13.40 -2.76
C ALA A 288 -19.05 -13.27 -2.96
N VAL A 289 -18.32 -13.24 -1.86
CA VAL A 289 -16.86 -13.35 -1.81
C VAL A 289 -16.50 -14.46 -0.84
N LYS A 290 -15.52 -15.27 -1.22
CA LYS A 290 -14.99 -16.38 -0.40
C LYS A 290 -13.48 -16.27 -0.28
N ASN A 291 -12.98 -16.63 0.89
CA ASN A 291 -11.56 -16.68 1.23
C ASN A 291 -10.81 -15.36 0.97
N LEU A 292 -11.47 -14.21 1.13
CA LEU A 292 -10.77 -12.93 1.03
C LEU A 292 -9.85 -12.78 2.24
N ARG A 293 -8.57 -12.52 1.99
CA ARG A 293 -7.58 -12.31 3.03
C ARG A 293 -7.36 -10.81 3.22
N VAL A 294 -7.57 -10.34 4.43
CA VAL A 294 -7.40 -8.93 4.79
C VAL A 294 -6.58 -8.85 6.08
N GLY A 295 -5.29 -8.55 5.94
CA GLY A 295 -4.34 -8.63 7.05
C GLY A 295 -4.36 -10.02 7.71
N PRO A 296 -4.55 -10.13 9.04
CA PRO A 296 -4.62 -11.41 9.74
C PRO A 296 -5.99 -12.11 9.64
N HIS A 297 -6.96 -11.50 8.95
CA HIS A 297 -8.33 -11.97 8.83
C HIS A 297 -8.55 -12.72 7.52
N THR A 298 -9.33 -13.79 7.57
CA THR A 298 -9.92 -14.41 6.36
C THR A 298 -11.42 -14.32 6.46
N LEU A 299 -12.06 -13.84 5.41
CA LEU A 299 -13.48 -13.55 5.41
C LEU A 299 -14.21 -14.08 4.18
N ASP A 300 -15.41 -14.59 4.43
CA ASP A 300 -16.42 -14.85 3.43
C ASP A 300 -17.56 -13.87 3.68
N TRP A 301 -18.12 -13.29 2.63
CA TRP A 301 -19.35 -12.52 2.76
C TRP A 301 -20.32 -12.80 1.62
N HIS A 302 -21.60 -12.69 1.94
CA HIS A 302 -22.71 -12.85 1.02
C HIS A 302 -23.73 -11.73 1.24
N TRP A 303 -24.08 -11.05 0.16
CA TRP A 303 -25.08 -10.01 0.13
C TRP A 303 -26.30 -10.50 -0.64
N GLU A 304 -27.47 -10.48 -0.01
CA GLU A 304 -28.75 -10.74 -0.68
C GLU A 304 -29.91 -10.13 0.12
N ASN A 305 -30.91 -9.58 -0.58
CA ASN A 305 -32.16 -9.09 0.04
C ASN A 305 -31.95 -8.14 1.24
N ASN A 306 -31.03 -7.19 1.11
CA ASN A 306 -30.66 -6.25 2.16
C ASN A 306 -30.03 -6.87 3.43
N VAL A 307 -29.49 -8.08 3.30
CA VAL A 307 -28.79 -8.80 4.37
C VAL A 307 -27.35 -9.06 3.95
N MET A 308 -26.41 -8.60 4.77
CA MET A 308 -25.00 -8.98 4.67
C MET A 308 -24.71 -10.09 5.68
N GLN A 309 -24.37 -11.28 5.18
CA GLN A 309 -23.86 -12.38 5.98
C GLN A 309 -22.35 -12.40 5.88
N VAL A 310 -21.65 -12.43 7.02
CA VAL A 310 -20.20 -12.42 7.08
C VAL A 310 -19.73 -13.56 7.97
N THR A 311 -18.85 -14.40 7.44
CA THR A 311 -18.11 -15.41 8.21
C THR A 311 -16.64 -15.01 8.30
N ILE A 312 -16.09 -14.95 9.50
CA ILE A 312 -14.74 -14.44 9.74
C ILE A 312 -13.92 -15.48 10.51
N ASP A 313 -12.76 -15.86 9.95
CA ASP A 313 -11.64 -16.42 10.70
C ASP A 313 -10.69 -15.29 11.08
N SER A 314 -10.55 -15.06 12.39
CA SER A 314 -9.75 -13.96 12.91
C SER A 314 -9.13 -14.31 14.25
N PRO A 315 -7.88 -13.90 14.53
CA PRO A 315 -7.30 -14.02 15.86
C PRO A 315 -7.95 -13.08 16.89
N GLN A 316 -8.64 -12.02 16.46
CA GLN A 316 -9.26 -11.02 17.34
C GLN A 316 -10.55 -10.45 16.76
N PRO A 317 -11.56 -10.10 17.57
CA PRO A 317 -12.77 -9.47 17.08
C PRO A 317 -12.47 -8.16 16.32
N ALA A 318 -13.21 -7.91 15.24
CA ALA A 318 -13.13 -6.67 14.47
C ALA A 318 -14.51 -6.01 14.38
N ILE A 319 -14.53 -4.68 14.33
CA ILE A 319 -15.75 -3.93 14.01
C ILE A 319 -15.98 -4.09 12.50
N ILE A 320 -17.18 -4.50 12.12
CA ILE A 320 -17.54 -4.67 10.71
C ILE A 320 -18.39 -3.48 10.27
N LYS A 321 -18.01 -2.85 9.17
CA LYS A 321 -18.80 -1.82 8.49
C LYS A 321 -18.95 -2.18 7.02
N LEU A 322 -20.04 -1.73 6.42
CA LEU A 322 -20.25 -1.87 4.99
C LEU A 322 -19.75 -0.62 4.26
N GLY A 323 -19.42 -0.78 2.98
CA GLY A 323 -19.08 0.32 2.09
C GLY A 323 -20.22 1.32 1.91
N GLU A 324 -19.89 2.52 1.44
CA GLU A 324 -20.80 3.68 1.37
C GLU A 324 -22.09 3.44 0.57
N HIS A 325 -22.06 2.56 -0.42
CA HIS A 325 -23.25 2.27 -1.24
C HIS A 325 -24.22 1.30 -0.59
N PHE A 326 -23.81 0.56 0.44
CA PHE A 326 -24.71 -0.36 1.13
C PHE A 326 -25.74 0.44 1.97
N PRO A 327 -27.02 0.04 1.97
CA PRO A 327 -28.04 0.72 2.76
C PRO A 327 -27.71 0.76 4.26
N THR A 328 -27.93 1.89 4.91
CA THR A 328 -27.69 2.04 6.36
C THR A 328 -28.62 1.17 7.22
N ASN A 329 -29.74 0.72 6.65
CA ASN A 329 -30.69 -0.21 7.28
C ASN A 329 -30.40 -1.69 6.93
N ALA A 330 -29.30 -1.99 6.24
CA ALA A 330 -28.91 -3.35 5.93
C ALA A 330 -28.72 -4.19 7.19
N LYS A 331 -29.24 -5.42 7.19
CA LYS A 331 -29.06 -6.34 8.31
C LYS A 331 -27.69 -7.00 8.22
N LEU A 332 -26.87 -6.85 9.26
CA LEU A 332 -25.54 -7.46 9.33
C LEU A 332 -25.55 -8.69 10.25
N LEU A 333 -25.22 -9.85 9.69
CA LEU A 333 -25.14 -11.14 10.40
C LEU A 333 -23.69 -11.61 10.39
N ILE A 334 -23.05 -11.64 11.57
CA ILE A 334 -21.62 -11.96 11.70
C ILE A 334 -21.47 -13.30 12.43
N THR A 335 -20.71 -14.21 11.84
CA THR A 335 -20.30 -15.48 12.44
C THR A 335 -18.79 -15.55 12.53
N TYR A 336 -18.26 -15.74 13.73
CA TYR A 336 -16.83 -16.01 13.92
C TYR A 336 -16.59 -17.51 13.88
N ARG A 337 -15.68 -17.97 13.00
CA ARG A 337 -15.21 -19.35 13.02
C ARG A 337 -14.44 -19.54 14.33
N GLN A 338 -14.88 -20.51 15.14
CA GLN A 338 -14.06 -20.96 16.26
C GLN A 338 -12.73 -21.47 15.69
N PRO A 339 -11.59 -21.22 16.35
CA PRO A 339 -10.34 -21.87 15.98
C PRO A 339 -10.64 -23.37 15.97
N SER A 340 -10.39 -24.06 14.85
CA SER A 340 -10.47 -25.51 14.85
C SER A 340 -9.52 -25.99 15.95
N SER A 341 -10.07 -26.51 17.05
CA SER A 341 -9.32 -27.36 17.95
C SER A 341 -8.68 -28.40 17.05
N ALA A 342 -7.36 -28.35 16.93
CA ALA A 342 -6.62 -29.31 16.13
C ALA A 342 -7.11 -30.69 16.55
N ILE A 343 -7.66 -31.44 15.60
CA ILE A 343 -7.90 -32.86 15.78
C ILE A 343 -6.49 -33.45 15.93
N VAL A 344 -6.07 -33.64 17.18
CA VAL A 344 -4.93 -34.47 17.52
C VAL A 344 -5.36 -35.89 17.15
N VAL A 345 -5.11 -36.28 15.90
CA VAL A 345 -5.09 -37.70 15.54
C VAL A 345 -3.78 -38.24 16.09
N SER A 346 -3.81 -38.75 17.31
CA SER A 346 -2.74 -39.61 17.81
C SER A 346 -2.68 -40.86 16.93
N LYS A 347 -1.50 -41.16 16.40
CA LYS A 347 -1.08 -42.55 16.18
C LYS A 347 0.01 -42.87 17.16
#